data_AF-A0A852JZQ9-F1
#
_entry.id   AF-A0A852JZQ9-F1
#
_cell.length_a   1.000
_cell.length_b   1.000
_cell.length_c   1.000
_cell.angle_alpha   90.00
_cell.angle_beta   90.00
_cell.angle_gamma   90.00
#
_symmetry.space_group_name_H-M   'P 1'
#
loop_
_entity.id
_entity.type
_entity.pdbx_description
1 polymer ?
#
loop_
_entity_poly.entity_id
_entity_poly.type
_entity_poly.pdbx_seq_one_letter_code
_entity_poly.pdbx_strand_id
1 'polypeptide(L)'
;MGPGPSSSPSPALRPTRVALAVLLCAALLLSLPVRGAGERRRLACSTCRGIVDRFNQGLADTAKKNFGGGNTAWEEKTLSKYESSEIRLVEIIENLCDSSNFECNNMVEEHEELIEKWWFKLKKKYPDLFKWFCIETIEVCCPAGTYGPDCLACRGGSERPCHGNGHCDGDGTRGGDGSCSCKKEYTGQFCLDCSSGYFSSLRNETHSVC
;
A
#
# COMPACT_ATOMS: atom_id res chain seq x y z
N MET A 1 43.95 62.05 37.46
CA MET A 1 43.41 60.78 38.00
C MET A 1 41.88 60.87 37.94
N GLY A 2 41.10 59.86 37.55
CA GLY A 2 41.44 58.44 37.38
C GLY A 2 40.63 57.76 36.26
N PRO A 3 40.85 56.46 36.05
CA PRO A 3 40.26 55.70 34.95
C PRO A 3 38.84 55.21 35.28
N GLY A 4 37.98 55.16 34.27
CA GLY A 4 36.61 54.62 34.38
C GLY A 4 36.58 53.09 34.50
N PRO A 5 35.45 52.50 34.95
CA PRO A 5 35.36 51.08 35.26
C PRO A 5 35.26 50.24 33.99
N SER A 6 36.07 49.18 33.95
CA SER A 6 36.06 48.14 32.94
C SER A 6 34.88 47.17 33.16
N SER A 7 34.06 46.96 32.12
CA SER A 7 33.01 45.94 32.09
C SER A 7 33.61 44.56 31.79
N SER A 8 33.53 43.63 32.74
CA SER A 8 33.94 42.24 32.58
C SER A 8 32.90 41.44 31.79
N PRO A 9 33.29 40.55 30.85
CA PRO A 9 32.34 39.67 30.18
C PRO A 9 31.88 38.55 31.14
N SER A 10 30.57 38.27 31.16
CA SER A 10 29.98 37.19 31.95
C SER A 10 30.46 35.81 31.48
N PRO A 11 30.63 34.82 32.37
CA PRO A 11 31.08 33.50 31.99
C PRO A 11 29.99 32.75 31.22
N ALA A 12 30.35 32.22 30.04
CA ALA A 12 29.48 31.35 29.26
C ALA A 12 29.15 30.09 30.07
N LEU A 13 27.85 29.85 30.30
CA LEU A 13 27.35 28.71 31.05
C LEU A 13 27.63 27.42 30.25
N ARG A 14 28.58 26.60 30.71
CA ARG A 14 28.88 25.31 30.07
C ARG A 14 27.82 24.29 30.50
N PRO A 15 27.13 23.62 29.56
CA PRO A 15 26.13 22.62 29.90
C PRO A 15 26.80 21.47 30.66
N THR A 16 26.14 21.01 31.73
CA THR A 16 26.61 19.89 32.54
C THR A 16 26.61 18.60 31.70
N ARG A 17 27.44 17.62 32.08
CA ARG A 17 27.48 16.31 31.41
C ARG A 17 26.10 15.63 31.33
N VAL A 18 25.23 15.89 32.31
CA VAL A 18 23.84 15.42 32.33
C VAL A 18 23.02 16.10 31.23
N ALA A 19 23.15 17.41 31.04
CA ALA A 19 22.47 18.13 29.96
C ALA A 19 22.94 17.66 28.58
N LEU A 20 24.24 17.38 28.39
CA LEU A 20 24.75 16.78 27.15
C LEU A 20 24.18 15.38 26.90
N ALA A 21 24.12 14.53 27.93
CA ALA A 21 23.58 13.19 27.81
C ALA A 21 22.08 13.18 27.50
N VAL A 22 21.30 14.07 28.12
CA VAL A 22 19.87 14.24 27.83
C VAL A 22 19.65 14.73 26.41
N LEU A 23 20.46 15.68 25.93
CA LEU A 23 20.39 16.16 24.53
C LEU A 23 20.77 15.07 23.52
N LEU A 24 21.78 14.26 23.82
CA LEU A 24 22.18 13.12 22.99
C LEU A 24 21.12 12.02 22.98
N CYS A 25 20.50 11.70 24.12
CA CYS A 25 19.38 10.75 24.19
C CYS A 25 18.13 11.27 23.48
N ALA A 26 17.79 12.55 23.62
CA ALA A 26 16.68 13.16 22.91
C ALA A 26 16.91 13.15 21.38
N ALA A 27 18.13 13.44 20.93
CA ALA A 27 18.52 13.32 19.52
C ALA A 27 18.45 11.86 19.03
N LEU A 28 18.83 10.89 19.86
CA LEU A 28 18.70 9.47 19.53
C LEU A 28 17.24 9.02 19.40
N LEU A 29 16.35 9.46 20.30
CA LEU A 29 14.92 9.15 20.26
C LEU A 29 14.22 9.78 19.05
N LEU A 30 14.65 10.97 18.62
CA LEU A 30 14.19 11.63 17.39
C LEU A 30 14.72 10.96 16.10
N SER A 31 15.72 10.09 16.22
CA SER A 31 16.35 9.39 15.09
C SER A 31 15.89 7.93 14.91
N LEU A 32 14.92 7.46 15.70
CA LEU A 32 14.29 6.17 15.48
C LEU A 32 13.67 6.15 14.07
N PRO A 33 14.07 5.21 13.20
CA PRO A 33 13.69 5.28 11.81
C PRO A 33 12.19 4.97 11.65
N VAL A 34 11.50 5.83 10.89
CA VAL A 34 10.15 5.67 10.33
C VAL A 34 9.99 4.39 9.45
N ARG A 35 11.03 3.55 9.35
CA ARG A 35 11.10 2.35 8.51
C ARG A 35 10.01 1.31 8.83
N GLY A 36 9.60 1.18 10.09
CA GLY A 36 8.56 0.21 10.48
C GLY A 36 7.15 0.56 9.98
N ALA A 37 6.85 1.85 9.80
CA ALA A 37 5.53 2.28 9.34
C ALA A 37 5.31 1.99 7.85
N GLY A 38 6.35 2.16 7.02
CA GLY A 38 6.29 1.88 5.58
C GLY A 38 6.06 0.40 5.29
N GLU A 39 6.80 -0.49 5.96
CA GLU A 39 6.65 -1.95 5.80
C GLU A 39 5.28 -2.44 6.28
N ARG A 40 4.77 -1.90 7.40
CA ARG A 40 3.40 -2.24 7.86
C ARG A 40 2.33 -1.84 6.85
N ARG A 41 2.47 -0.68 6.21
CA ARG A 41 1.54 -0.23 5.15
C ARG A 41 1.60 -1.12 3.91
N ARG A 42 2.81 -1.56 3.51
CA ARG A 42 3.00 -2.53 2.42
C ARG A 42 2.31 -3.86 2.73
N LEU A 43 2.53 -4.37 3.95
CA LEU A 43 1.90 -5.61 4.40
C LEU A 43 0.38 -5.50 4.40
N ALA A 44 -0.19 -4.41 4.94
CA ALA A 44 -1.64 -4.19 4.92
C ALA A 44 -2.20 -4.17 3.48
N CYS A 45 -1.54 -3.49 2.54
CA CYS A 45 -1.98 -3.51 1.15
C CYS A 45 -1.88 -4.91 0.52
N SER A 46 -0.78 -5.62 0.77
CA SER A 46 -0.58 -7.01 0.32
C SER A 46 -1.68 -7.93 0.84
N THR A 47 -2.02 -7.82 2.13
CA THR A 47 -3.10 -8.60 2.75
C THR A 47 -4.44 -8.28 2.09
N CYS A 48 -4.79 -7.01 1.93
CA CYS A 48 -6.06 -6.62 1.30
C CYS A 48 -6.15 -7.11 -0.16
N ARG A 49 -5.06 -6.98 -0.92
CA ARG A 49 -4.99 -7.51 -2.29
C ARG A 49 -5.23 -9.02 -2.32
N GLY A 50 -4.58 -9.77 -1.43
CA GLY A 50 -4.78 -11.22 -1.30
C GLY A 50 -6.22 -11.59 -0.95
N ILE A 51 -6.87 -10.84 -0.05
CA ILE A 51 -8.29 -11.02 0.27
C ILE A 51 -9.16 -10.81 -0.97
N VAL A 52 -8.96 -9.72 -1.72
CA VAL A 52 -9.75 -9.44 -2.92
C VAL A 52 -9.51 -10.47 -4.02
N ASP A 53 -8.27 -10.91 -4.22
CA ASP A 53 -7.94 -11.95 -5.20
C ASP A 53 -8.65 -13.26 -4.87
N ARG A 54 -8.62 -13.68 -3.61
CA ARG A 54 -9.32 -14.89 -3.14
C ARG A 54 -10.83 -14.72 -3.15
N PHE A 55 -11.36 -13.53 -2.87
CA PHE A 55 -12.78 -13.24 -2.98
C PHE A 55 -13.24 -13.42 -4.43
N ASN A 56 -12.51 -12.84 -5.39
CA ASN A 56 -12.79 -12.99 -6.82
C ASN A 56 -12.69 -14.45 -7.28
N GLN A 57 -11.72 -15.20 -6.76
CA GLN A 57 -11.64 -16.65 -6.97
C GLN A 57 -12.87 -17.37 -6.42
N GLY A 58 -13.30 -17.07 -5.20
CA GLY A 58 -14.52 -17.60 -4.60
C GLY A 58 -15.78 -17.28 -5.41
N LEU A 59 -15.86 -16.10 -6.05
CA LEU A 59 -16.93 -15.79 -7.00
C LEU A 59 -16.94 -16.76 -8.19
N ALA A 60 -15.79 -17.07 -8.75
CA ALA A 60 -15.66 -18.00 -9.87
C ALA A 60 -16.02 -19.43 -9.43
N ASP A 61 -15.51 -19.88 -8.28
CA ASP A 61 -15.68 -21.24 -7.78
C ASP A 61 -17.14 -21.54 -7.40
N THR A 62 -17.86 -20.53 -6.92
CA THR A 62 -19.29 -20.64 -6.55
C THR A 62 -20.24 -20.31 -7.69
N ALA A 63 -19.77 -19.86 -8.86
CA ALA A 63 -20.64 -19.35 -9.93
C ALA A 63 -21.68 -20.36 -10.45
N LYS A 64 -21.41 -21.67 -10.33
CA LYS A 64 -22.28 -22.75 -10.81
C LYS A 64 -23.01 -23.51 -9.69
N LYS A 65 -22.89 -23.04 -8.45
CA LYS A 65 -23.54 -23.66 -7.28
C LYS A 65 -24.99 -23.18 -7.14
N ASN A 66 -25.74 -23.82 -6.25
CA ASN A 66 -27.11 -23.51 -5.86
C ASN A 66 -27.26 -23.79 -4.36
N PHE A 67 -28.46 -23.65 -3.80
CA PHE A 67 -28.69 -23.86 -2.36
C PHE A 67 -28.55 -25.33 -1.92
N GLY A 68 -28.45 -26.28 -2.86
CA GLY A 68 -28.26 -27.70 -2.58
C GLY A 68 -29.54 -28.52 -2.45
N GLY A 69 -30.73 -27.93 -2.63
CA GLY A 69 -32.00 -28.63 -2.70
C GLY A 69 -32.30 -29.05 -4.15
N GLY A 70 -32.51 -30.35 -4.39
CA GLY A 70 -32.58 -30.96 -5.73
C GLY A 70 -33.60 -30.41 -6.74
N ASN A 71 -34.37 -29.36 -6.44
CA ASN A 71 -35.30 -28.69 -7.36
C ASN A 71 -35.00 -27.18 -7.50
N THR A 72 -34.00 -26.83 -8.31
CA THR A 72 -33.59 -25.43 -8.57
C THR A 72 -34.71 -24.52 -9.06
N ALA A 73 -35.66 -25.02 -9.86
CA ALA A 73 -36.81 -24.24 -10.34
C ALA A 73 -37.80 -23.85 -9.22
N TRP A 74 -37.91 -24.67 -8.17
CA TRP A 74 -38.70 -24.34 -6.98
C TRP A 74 -37.94 -23.38 -6.07
N GLU A 75 -36.63 -23.57 -5.93
CA GLU A 75 -35.75 -22.70 -5.15
C GLU A 75 -35.76 -21.27 -5.70
N GLU A 76 -35.59 -21.06 -7.01
CA GLU A 76 -35.60 -19.72 -7.59
C GLU A 76 -36.94 -18.98 -7.47
N LYS A 77 -38.06 -19.73 -7.38
CA LYS A 77 -39.41 -19.15 -7.23
C LYS A 77 -39.75 -18.80 -5.78
N THR A 78 -39.13 -19.49 -4.83
CA THR A 78 -39.49 -19.44 -3.41
C THR A 78 -38.40 -18.78 -2.55
N LEU A 79 -37.16 -18.80 -3.00
CA LEU A 79 -35.98 -18.18 -2.38
C LEU A 79 -35.41 -17.09 -3.29
N SER A 80 -34.61 -16.19 -2.70
CA SER A 80 -33.75 -15.26 -3.45
C SER A 80 -32.72 -16.04 -4.28
N LYS A 81 -32.14 -15.42 -5.30
CA LYS A 81 -31.10 -16.07 -6.14
C LYS A 81 -29.87 -16.44 -5.30
N TYR A 82 -29.37 -17.68 -5.44
CA TYR A 82 -28.12 -18.12 -4.80
C TYR A 82 -26.96 -17.18 -5.14
N GLU A 83 -26.90 -16.72 -6.40
CA GLU A 83 -25.88 -15.80 -6.92
C GLU A 83 -25.66 -14.56 -6.04
N SER A 84 -26.72 -14.03 -5.42
CA SER A 84 -26.67 -12.83 -4.58
C SER A 84 -27.10 -13.10 -3.14
N SER A 85 -27.08 -14.37 -2.72
CA SER A 85 -27.52 -14.78 -1.39
C SER A 85 -26.44 -14.57 -0.34
N GLU A 86 -26.84 -14.50 0.92
CA GLU A 86 -25.95 -14.50 2.09
C GLU A 86 -25.15 -15.79 2.20
N ILE A 87 -25.80 -16.93 1.91
CA ILE A 87 -25.13 -18.24 1.93
C ILE A 87 -23.92 -18.28 1.00
N ARG A 88 -24.06 -17.76 -0.22
CA ARG A 88 -22.94 -17.68 -1.16
C ARG A 88 -21.84 -16.75 -0.64
N LEU A 89 -22.20 -15.65 0.03
CA LEU A 89 -21.22 -14.73 0.60
C LEU A 89 -20.42 -15.41 1.72
N VAL A 90 -21.09 -16.07 2.66
CA VAL A 90 -20.44 -16.80 3.76
C VAL A 90 -19.49 -17.87 3.23
N GLU A 91 -19.93 -18.66 2.26
CA GLU A 91 -19.09 -19.68 1.62
C GLU A 91 -17.80 -19.09 1.00
N ILE A 92 -17.88 -17.89 0.43
CA ILE A 92 -16.70 -17.18 -0.09
C ILE A 92 -15.82 -16.70 1.07
N ILE A 93 -16.40 -16.05 2.08
CA ILE A 93 -15.69 -15.46 3.22
C ILE A 93 -14.89 -16.54 4.00
N GLU A 94 -15.49 -17.70 4.23
CA GLU A 94 -14.86 -18.83 4.92
C GLU A 94 -13.57 -19.33 4.25
N ASN A 95 -13.40 -19.08 2.95
CA ASN A 95 -12.25 -19.52 2.15
C ASN A 95 -11.27 -18.39 1.81
N LEU A 96 -11.45 -17.18 2.37
CA LEU A 96 -10.56 -16.03 2.11
C LEU A 96 -9.20 -16.19 2.76
N CYS A 97 -9.14 -16.76 3.96
CA CYS A 97 -7.92 -16.79 4.76
C CYS A 97 -7.62 -18.21 5.25
N ASP A 98 -6.35 -18.62 5.14
CA ASP A 98 -5.86 -19.78 5.89
C ASP A 98 -5.95 -19.48 7.40
N SER A 99 -6.36 -20.46 8.22
CA SER A 99 -6.55 -20.26 9.66
C SER A 99 -5.29 -19.82 10.41
N SER A 100 -4.10 -20.09 9.85
CA SER A 100 -2.82 -19.65 10.40
C SER A 100 -2.40 -18.23 9.98
N ASN A 101 -3.10 -17.61 9.02
CA ASN A 101 -2.77 -16.28 8.51
C ASN A 101 -3.46 -15.19 9.35
N PHE A 102 -2.86 -14.84 10.48
CA PHE A 102 -3.45 -13.93 11.45
C PHE A 102 -3.80 -12.56 10.84
N GLU A 103 -2.93 -11.98 10.01
CA GLU A 103 -3.14 -10.67 9.39
C GLU A 103 -4.34 -10.67 8.45
N CYS A 104 -4.51 -11.74 7.66
CA CYS A 104 -5.65 -11.91 6.77
C CYS A 104 -6.95 -12.01 7.57
N ASN A 105 -6.98 -12.94 8.53
CA ASN A 105 -8.17 -13.15 9.35
C ASN A 105 -8.55 -11.84 10.07
N ASN A 106 -7.61 -11.19 10.74
CA ASN A 106 -7.89 -9.92 11.43
C ASN A 106 -8.46 -8.84 10.51
N MET A 107 -7.95 -8.70 9.28
CA MET A 107 -8.47 -7.71 8.33
C MET A 107 -9.87 -8.05 7.81
N VAL A 108 -10.20 -9.33 7.61
CA VAL A 108 -11.55 -9.76 7.22
C VAL A 108 -12.53 -9.49 8.36
N GLU A 109 -12.19 -9.89 9.59
CA GLU A 109 -13.02 -9.68 10.78
C GLU A 109 -13.29 -8.19 11.05
N GLU A 110 -12.25 -7.33 10.99
CA GLU A 110 -12.40 -5.88 11.20
C GLU A 110 -13.29 -5.20 10.15
N HIS A 111 -13.50 -5.82 8.99
CA HIS A 111 -14.14 -5.20 7.83
C HIS A 111 -15.28 -6.03 7.23
N GLU A 112 -15.79 -7.02 7.95
CA GLU A 112 -16.88 -7.89 7.50
C GLU A 112 -18.12 -7.09 7.08
N GLU A 113 -18.54 -6.11 7.90
CA GLU A 113 -19.68 -5.25 7.59
C GLU A 113 -19.52 -4.48 6.26
N LEU A 114 -18.29 -4.09 5.90
CA LEU A 114 -18.00 -3.41 4.63
C LEU A 114 -18.11 -4.38 3.46
N ILE A 115 -17.62 -5.62 3.62
CA ILE A 115 -17.71 -6.68 2.61
C ILE A 115 -19.18 -7.03 2.36
N GLU A 116 -19.98 -7.21 3.41
CA GLU A 116 -21.42 -7.46 3.30
C GLU A 116 -22.15 -6.30 2.63
N LYS A 117 -21.89 -5.07 3.08
CA LYS A 117 -22.48 -3.87 2.47
C LYS A 117 -22.16 -3.79 0.98
N TRP A 118 -20.94 -4.14 0.60
CA TRP A 118 -20.56 -4.19 -0.80
C TRP A 118 -21.37 -5.24 -1.56
N TRP A 119 -21.38 -6.47 -1.05
CA TRP A 119 -22.09 -7.60 -1.65
C TRP A 119 -23.56 -7.28 -1.93
N PHE A 120 -24.29 -6.81 -0.91
CA PHE A 120 -25.74 -6.62 -1.00
C PHE A 120 -26.17 -5.31 -1.64
N LYS A 121 -25.35 -4.25 -1.56
CA LYS A 121 -25.81 -2.88 -1.92
C LYS A 121 -24.94 -2.19 -2.96
N LEU A 122 -23.63 -2.45 -3.01
CA LEU A 122 -22.70 -1.60 -3.75
C LEU A 122 -22.05 -2.29 -4.96
N LYS A 123 -22.03 -3.62 -5.03
CA LYS A 123 -21.38 -4.41 -6.09
C LYS A 123 -21.74 -3.97 -7.51
N LYS A 124 -23.00 -3.64 -7.78
CA LYS A 124 -23.44 -3.15 -9.11
C LYS A 124 -22.88 -1.76 -9.45
N LYS A 125 -22.73 -0.89 -8.45
CA LYS A 125 -22.25 0.48 -8.61
C LYS A 125 -20.72 0.55 -8.64
N TYR A 126 -20.07 -0.30 -7.87
CA TYR A 126 -18.62 -0.39 -7.72
C TYR A 126 -18.16 -1.84 -7.94
N PRO A 127 -18.14 -2.33 -9.19
CA PRO A 127 -17.86 -3.74 -9.47
C PRO A 127 -16.40 -4.14 -9.19
N ASP A 128 -15.48 -3.18 -9.19
CA ASP A 128 -14.09 -3.40 -8.81
C ASP A 128 -13.94 -3.35 -7.28
N LEU A 129 -13.95 -4.54 -6.67
CA LEU A 129 -13.79 -4.69 -5.22
C LEU A 129 -12.45 -4.15 -4.74
N PHE A 130 -11.35 -4.31 -5.49
CA PHE A 130 -10.03 -3.84 -5.08
C PHE A 130 -10.01 -2.32 -4.97
N LYS A 131 -10.52 -1.64 -6.00
CA LYS A 131 -10.62 -0.18 -6.01
C LYS A 131 -11.51 0.33 -4.88
N TRP A 132 -12.73 -0.20 -4.77
CA TRP A 132 -13.68 0.28 -3.77
C TRP A 132 -13.20 -0.03 -2.35
N PHE A 133 -12.79 -1.27 -2.07
CA PHE A 133 -12.44 -1.72 -0.72
C PHE A 133 -11.03 -1.26 -0.32
N CYS A 134 -9.99 -1.74 -1.00
CA CYS A 134 -8.61 -1.56 -0.56
C CYS A 134 -8.05 -0.14 -0.78
N ILE A 135 -8.48 0.54 -1.85
CA ILE A 135 -7.96 1.89 -2.19
C ILE A 135 -8.84 2.98 -1.58
N GLU A 136 -10.14 2.95 -1.83
CA GLU A 136 -11.06 4.06 -1.51
C GLU A 136 -11.70 3.96 -0.11
N THR A 137 -11.98 2.75 0.39
CA THR A 137 -12.76 2.59 1.64
C THR A 137 -11.86 2.40 2.86
N ILE A 138 -10.99 1.39 2.85
CA ILE A 138 -10.09 1.12 3.99
C ILE A 138 -8.69 1.72 3.80
N GLU A 139 -8.43 2.30 2.63
CA GLU A 139 -7.28 3.18 2.42
C GLU A 139 -5.92 2.53 2.75
N VAL A 140 -5.75 1.24 2.45
CA VAL A 140 -4.48 0.52 2.69
C VAL A 140 -3.60 0.45 1.44
N CYS A 141 -4.20 0.55 0.26
CA CYS A 141 -3.51 0.51 -1.04
C CYS A 141 -3.57 1.85 -1.79
N CYS A 142 -2.78 1.92 -2.87
CA CYS A 142 -2.81 3.00 -3.83
C CYS A 142 -3.15 2.47 -5.25
N PRO A 143 -3.60 3.33 -6.17
CA PRO A 143 -3.64 3.02 -7.59
C PRO A 143 -2.25 2.63 -8.13
N ALA A 144 -2.20 1.82 -9.19
CA ALA A 144 -0.94 1.48 -9.84
C ALA A 144 -0.19 2.74 -10.31
N GLY A 145 1.12 2.71 -10.19
CA GLY A 145 2.02 3.81 -10.52
C GLY A 145 2.01 4.97 -9.50
N THR A 146 1.50 4.73 -8.30
CA THR A 146 1.53 5.69 -7.20
C THR A 146 2.02 5.05 -5.90
N TYR A 147 2.57 5.84 -4.98
CA TYR A 147 3.23 5.33 -3.77
C TYR A 147 3.04 6.25 -2.56
N GLY A 148 3.39 5.74 -1.38
CA GLY A 148 3.42 6.51 -0.15
C GLY A 148 2.03 6.84 0.42
N PRO A 149 1.96 7.48 1.60
CA PRO A 149 0.70 7.70 2.32
C PRO A 149 -0.36 8.45 1.53
N ASP A 150 0.07 9.36 0.64
CA ASP A 150 -0.79 10.22 -0.16
C ASP A 150 -0.96 9.73 -1.61
N CYS A 151 -0.47 8.52 -1.93
CA CYS A 151 -0.49 7.94 -3.28
C CYS A 151 0.03 8.92 -4.35
N LEU A 152 1.24 9.44 -4.14
CA LEU A 152 1.92 10.32 -5.09
C LEU A 152 2.36 9.55 -6.33
N ALA A 153 2.36 10.19 -7.50
CA ALA A 153 2.82 9.55 -8.72
C ALA A 153 4.30 9.15 -8.64
N CYS A 154 4.61 7.94 -9.10
CA CYS A 154 5.98 7.49 -9.27
C CYS A 154 6.76 8.40 -10.24
N ARG A 155 8.09 8.40 -10.14
CA ARG A 155 8.96 9.08 -11.12
C ARG A 155 8.67 8.56 -12.53
N GLY A 156 8.60 9.44 -13.52
CA GLY A 156 8.16 9.07 -14.88
C GLY A 156 6.63 8.95 -15.05
N GLY A 157 5.86 9.21 -13.99
CA GLY A 157 4.39 9.20 -13.99
C GLY A 157 3.78 7.85 -13.64
N SER A 158 2.48 7.85 -13.37
CA SER A 158 1.74 6.64 -12.95
C SER A 158 1.48 5.65 -14.08
N GLU A 159 1.44 6.11 -15.32
CA GLU A 159 1.26 5.22 -16.48
C GLU A 159 2.55 4.47 -16.83
N ARG A 160 3.71 5.12 -16.65
CA ARG A 160 5.02 4.56 -16.94
C ARG A 160 6.01 4.81 -15.79
N PRO A 161 5.82 4.17 -14.62
CA PRO A 161 6.76 4.29 -13.50
C PRO A 161 8.20 4.02 -13.95
N CYS A 162 9.12 4.85 -13.48
CA CYS A 162 10.54 4.82 -13.86
C CYS A 162 10.76 4.86 -15.39
N HIS A 163 9.90 5.60 -16.11
CA HIS A 163 9.85 5.70 -17.58
C HIS A 163 9.68 4.34 -18.30
N GLY A 164 9.24 3.30 -17.58
CA GLY A 164 9.18 1.91 -18.08
C GLY A 164 10.51 1.15 -18.04
N ASN A 165 11.55 1.76 -17.47
CA ASN A 165 12.92 1.24 -17.43
C ASN A 165 13.35 0.80 -16.03
N GLY A 166 12.42 0.73 -15.08
CA GLY A 166 12.68 0.30 -13.71
C GLY A 166 11.41 -0.02 -12.93
N HIS A 167 11.58 -0.31 -11.66
CA HIS A 167 10.50 -0.53 -10.69
C HIS A 167 10.48 0.60 -9.66
N CYS A 168 9.28 1.10 -9.36
CA CYS A 168 9.06 2.17 -8.39
C CYS A 168 8.88 1.58 -6.98
N ASP A 169 9.68 2.06 -6.03
CA ASP A 169 9.60 1.64 -4.64
C ASP A 169 8.27 2.07 -4.00
N GLY A 170 7.45 1.09 -3.62
CA GLY A 170 6.12 1.31 -3.05
C GLY A 170 4.99 1.41 -4.06
N ASP A 171 5.23 1.08 -5.34
CA ASP A 171 4.20 1.07 -6.39
C ASP A 171 2.90 0.33 -5.95
N GLY A 172 1.79 1.05 -5.97
CA GLY A 172 0.46 0.55 -5.59
C GLY A 172 0.25 0.40 -4.09
N THR A 173 1.17 0.89 -3.25
CA THR A 173 1.12 0.76 -1.79
C THR A 173 1.19 2.11 -1.10
N ARG A 174 0.66 2.21 0.13
CA ARG A 174 0.86 3.41 0.98
C ARG A 174 2.23 3.49 1.66
N GLY A 175 3.13 2.56 1.32
CA GLY A 175 4.53 2.57 1.74
C GLY A 175 5.46 2.99 0.62
N GLY A 176 6.77 2.93 0.90
CA GLY A 176 7.83 3.28 -0.05
C GLY A 176 8.09 4.77 -0.21
N ASP A 177 9.17 5.06 -0.95
CA ASP A 177 9.70 6.40 -1.18
C ASP A 177 9.67 6.85 -2.65
N GLY A 178 9.17 6.00 -3.55
CA GLY A 178 9.05 6.28 -4.97
C GLY A 178 10.37 6.32 -5.73
N SER A 179 11.45 5.84 -5.11
CA SER A 179 12.72 5.65 -5.78
C SER A 179 12.63 4.59 -6.87
N CYS A 180 13.49 4.68 -7.89
CA CYS A 180 13.50 3.74 -9.00
C CYS A 180 14.65 2.75 -8.86
N SER A 181 14.32 1.46 -8.92
CA SER A 181 15.27 0.38 -9.16
C SER A 181 15.31 0.08 -10.65
N CYS A 182 16.38 0.50 -11.33
CA CYS A 182 16.47 0.40 -12.78
C CYS A 182 16.75 -1.03 -13.27
N LYS A 183 16.25 -1.36 -14.46
CA LYS A 183 16.67 -2.55 -15.20
C LYS A 183 18.18 -2.45 -15.50
N LYS A 184 18.85 -3.59 -15.71
CA LYS A 184 20.32 -3.66 -15.80
C LYS A 184 20.92 -2.74 -16.88
N GLU A 185 20.19 -2.50 -17.97
CA GLU A 185 20.61 -1.67 -19.10
C GLU A 185 20.56 -0.17 -18.78
N TYR A 186 19.88 0.21 -17.70
CA TYR A 186 19.57 1.59 -17.34
C TYR A 186 20.11 1.97 -15.95
N THR A 187 20.38 3.25 -15.77
CA THR A 187 20.85 3.85 -14.53
C THR A 187 20.29 5.26 -14.34
N GLY A 188 20.65 5.88 -13.21
CA GLY A 188 20.18 7.21 -12.82
C GLY A 188 18.84 7.19 -12.09
N GLN A 189 18.48 8.34 -11.52
CA GLN A 189 17.30 8.48 -10.65
C GLN A 189 15.96 8.16 -11.35
N PHE A 190 15.94 8.29 -12.67
CA PHE A 190 14.78 8.15 -13.55
C PHE A 190 14.86 6.96 -14.52
N CYS A 191 15.94 6.18 -14.48
CA CYS A 191 16.21 5.08 -15.43
C CYS A 191 16.23 5.52 -16.91
N LEU A 192 16.79 6.70 -17.18
CA LEU A 192 16.91 7.25 -18.53
C LEU A 192 18.35 7.19 -19.08
N ASP A 193 19.34 6.95 -18.23
CA ASP A 193 20.74 6.86 -18.65
C ASP A 193 21.11 5.40 -18.92
N CYS A 194 21.98 5.14 -19.89
CA CYS A 194 22.47 3.79 -20.15
C CYS A 194 23.54 3.40 -19.13
N SER A 195 23.44 2.18 -18.61
CA SER A 195 24.44 1.59 -17.73
C SER A 195 25.76 1.34 -18.46
N SER A 196 26.83 1.13 -17.70
CA SER A 196 28.14 0.79 -18.26
C SER A 196 28.05 -0.43 -19.18
N GLY A 197 28.60 -0.31 -20.39
CA GLY A 197 28.55 -1.35 -21.43
C GLY A 197 27.30 -1.33 -22.32
N TYR A 198 26.33 -0.46 -22.04
CA TYR A 198 25.15 -0.24 -22.89
C TYR A 198 25.22 1.14 -23.56
N PHE A 199 24.64 1.26 -24.75
CA PHE A 199 24.72 2.47 -25.57
C PHE A 199 23.32 2.89 -26.01
N SER A 200 23.08 4.20 -26.03
CA SER A 200 21.77 4.74 -26.42
C SER A 200 21.54 4.55 -27.92
N SER A 201 20.45 3.88 -28.27
CA SER A 201 19.92 3.81 -29.63
C SER A 201 18.92 4.94 -29.91
N LEU A 202 18.17 5.36 -28.88
CA LEU A 202 17.23 6.47 -28.93
C LEU A 202 17.17 7.14 -27.55
N ARG A 203 17.15 8.48 -27.50
CA ARG A 203 16.94 9.23 -26.25
C ARG A 203 16.17 10.52 -26.50
N ASN A 204 15.15 10.74 -25.68
CA ASN A 204 14.49 12.02 -25.47
C ASN A 204 14.27 12.25 -23.96
N GLU A 205 13.51 13.27 -23.58
CA GLU A 205 13.30 13.65 -22.18
C GLU A 205 12.53 12.61 -21.34
N THR A 206 11.64 11.83 -21.97
CA THR A 206 10.73 10.90 -21.28
C THR A 206 10.92 9.44 -21.70
N HIS A 207 11.85 9.18 -22.62
CA HIS A 207 12.07 7.89 -23.24
C HIS A 207 13.54 7.68 -23.56
N SER A 208 14.06 6.53 -23.16
CA SER A 208 15.43 6.11 -23.47
C SER A 208 15.42 4.63 -23.85
N VAL A 209 16.15 4.30 -24.90
CA VAL A 209 16.40 2.93 -25.35
C VAL A 209 17.90 2.68 -25.30
N CYS A 210 18.27 1.90 -24.29
CA CYS A 210 19.52 1.19 -24.09
C CYS A 210 19.22 -0.31 -24.26
#